data_AF-A0A6L4Y9L1-F1
#
_entry.id   AF-A0A6L4Y9L1-F1
#
_cell.length_a   1.000
_cell.length_b   1.000
_cell.length_c   1.000
_cell.angle_alpha   90.00
_cell.angle_beta   90.00
_cell.angle_gamma   90.00
#
_symmetry.space_group_name_H-M   'P 1'
#
loop_
_entity.id
_entity.type
_entity.pdbx_description
1 polymer ?
#
loop_
_entity_poly.entity_id
_entity_poly.type
_entity_poly.pdbx_seq_one_letter_code
_entity_poly.pdbx_strand_id
1 'polypeptide(L)' 'DVVKVMREKYGITIAGGQGHAKGKIFRIAHLGYVDQFDVITAVSALEMTLHELGYHVELGKGIRAALEVLKD' A
#
# COMPACT_ATOMS: atom_id res chain seq x y z
N ASP A 1 -1.58 12.67 -0.80
CA ASP A 1 -2.94 12.10 -0.59
C ASP A 1 -2.98 10.62 -0.29
N VAL A 2 -2.14 9.77 -0.91
CA VAL A 2 -2.11 8.32 -0.69
C VAL A 2 -2.18 7.91 0.80
N VAL A 3 -1.27 8.43 1.63
CA VAL A 3 -1.23 8.13 3.09
C VAL A 3 -2.54 8.50 3.79
N LYS A 4 -3.17 9.61 3.39
CA LYS A 4 -4.42 10.09 3.97
C LYS A 4 -5.57 9.15 3.60
N VAL A 5 -5.72 8.83 2.31
CA VAL A 5 -6.79 7.96 1.81
C VAL A 5 -6.69 6.55 2.38
N MET A 6 -5.50 5.94 2.38
CA MET A 6 -5.30 4.60 2.95
C MET A 6 -5.71 4.53 4.42
N ARG A 7 -5.34 5.55 5.21
CA ARG A 7 -5.68 5.61 6.64
C ARG A 7 -7.17 5.87 6.88
N GLU A 8 -7.72 6.90 6.23
CA GLU A 8 -9.06 7.39 6.55
C GLU A 8 -10.18 6.57 5.92
N LYS A 9 -9.94 5.98 4.73
CA LYS A 9 -10.95 5.21 4.01
C LYS A 9 -10.82 3.71 4.20
N TYR A 10 -9.58 3.21 4.19
CA TYR A 10 -9.31 1.77 4.23
C TYR A 10 -8.81 1.28 5.59
N GLY A 11 -8.61 2.19 6.56
CA GLY A 11 -8.09 1.83 7.88
C GLY A 11 -6.64 1.34 7.86
N ILE A 12 -5.91 1.49 6.75
CA ILE A 12 -4.54 1.00 6.57
C ILE A 12 -3.56 2.14 6.85
N THR A 13 -2.79 2.00 7.91
CA THR A 13 -1.80 3.02 8.31
C THR A 13 -0.46 2.76 7.64
N ILE A 14 -0.02 3.72 6.84
CA ILE A 14 1.32 3.77 6.25
C ILE A 14 2.01 5.10 6.58
N ALA A 15 3.32 5.17 6.39
CA ALA A 15 4.08 6.37 6.68
C ALA A 15 4.41 7.18 5.42
N GLY A 16 4.51 8.50 5.56
CA GLY A 16 5.13 9.35 4.53
C GLY A 16 6.66 9.31 4.58
N GLY A 17 7.28 9.92 3.57
CA GLY A 17 8.71 10.28 3.61
C GLY A 17 9.02 11.35 4.67
N GLN A 18 10.27 11.38 5.10
CA GLN A 18 10.80 12.35 6.08
C GLN A 18 11.95 13.16 5.47
N GLY A 19 12.28 14.31 6.07
CA GLY A 19 13.38 15.18 5.59
C GLY A 19 13.25 15.52 4.10
N HIS A 20 14.32 15.27 3.34
CA HIS A 20 14.39 15.52 1.90
C HIS A 20 13.42 14.67 1.06
N ALA A 21 12.85 13.60 1.63
CA ALA A 21 11.90 12.71 1.00
C ALA A 21 10.43 13.03 1.36
N LYS A 22 10.17 14.03 2.22
CA LYS A 22 8.82 14.44 2.60
C LYS A 22 8.02 14.84 1.37
N GLY A 23 6.82 14.26 1.21
CA GLY A 23 5.93 14.49 0.08
C GLY A 23 6.33 13.79 -1.23
N LYS A 24 7.49 13.12 -1.28
CA LYS A 24 7.98 12.44 -2.50
C LYS A 24 7.74 10.94 -2.48
N ILE A 25 7.77 10.35 -1.29
CA ILE A 25 7.58 8.91 -1.10
C ILE A 25 6.57 8.64 0.02
N PHE A 26 6.08 7.40 0.04
CA PHE A 26 5.46 6.76 1.18
C PHE A 26 6.22 5.46 1.50
N ARG A 27 5.99 4.90 2.69
CA ARG A 27 6.67 3.72 3.19
C ARG A 27 5.64 2.75 3.75
N ILE A 28 5.66 1.53 3.25
CA ILE A 28 4.96 0.37 3.80
C ILE A 28 6.00 -0.41 4.60
N ALA A 29 5.79 -0.55 5.90
CA ALA A 29 6.75 -1.19 6.80
C ALA A 29 6.28 -2.61 7.15
N HIS A 30 7.20 -3.56 7.15
CA HIS A 30 7.01 -4.94 7.56
C HIS A 30 7.86 -5.24 8.82
N LEU A 31 7.48 -4.63 9.95
CA LEU A 31 8.25 -4.68 11.19
C LEU A 31 7.44 -5.33 12.31
N GLY A 32 8.02 -6.31 13.00
CA GLY A 32 7.38 -6.99 14.13
C GLY A 32 6.39 -8.05 13.68
N TYR A 33 5.19 -8.04 14.25
CA TYR A 33 4.12 -8.98 13.92
C TYR A 33 3.44 -8.55 12.61
N VAL A 34 3.99 -9.03 11.50
CA VAL A 34 3.49 -8.81 10.15
C VAL A 34 3.61 -10.12 9.39
N ASP A 35 2.56 -10.53 8.69
CA ASP A 35 2.54 -11.73 7.86
C ASP A 35 2.23 -11.43 6.38
N GLN A 36 2.10 -12.50 5.59
CA GLN A 36 1.79 -12.42 4.17
C GLN A 36 0.46 -11.71 3.87
N PHE A 37 -0.56 -11.86 4.72
CA PHE A 37 -1.88 -11.28 4.52
C PHE A 37 -1.87 -9.78 4.83
N ASP A 38 -1.03 -9.32 5.75
CA ASP A 38 -0.80 -7.89 5.95
C ASP A 38 -0.23 -7.24 4.69
N VAL A 39 0.75 -7.89 4.04
CA VAL A 39 1.34 -7.39 2.77
C VAL A 39 0.30 -7.35 1.66
N ILE A 40 -0.48 -8.42 1.49
CA ILE A 40 -1.56 -8.50 0.49
C ILE A 40 -2.60 -7.39 0.73
N THR A 41 -2.97 -7.15 1.99
CA THR A 41 -3.92 -6.10 2.39
C THR A 41 -3.37 -4.71 2.06
N ALA A 42 -2.10 -4.44 2.38
CA ALA A 42 -1.45 -3.16 2.10
C ALA A 42 -1.38 -2.87 0.59
N VAL A 43 -1.05 -3.87 -0.23
CA VAL A 43 -1.02 -3.74 -1.70
C VAL A 43 -2.42 -3.50 -2.26
N SER A 44 -3.42 -4.23 -1.76
CA SER A 44 -4.81 -4.06 -2.17
C SER A 44 -5.33 -2.64 -1.90
N ALA A 45 -5.11 -2.13 -0.69
CA ALA A 45 -5.51 -0.77 -0.32
C ALA A 45 -4.75 0.30 -1.13
N LEU A 46 -3.49 0.05 -1.50
CA LEU A 46 -2.72 0.95 -2.35
C LEU A 46 -3.30 1.03 -3.77
N GLU A 47 -3.62 -0.11 -4.39
CA GLU A 47 -4.24 -0.12 -5.73
C GLU A 47 -5.58 0.63 -5.75
N MET A 48 -6.44 0.37 -4.77
CA MET A 48 -7.72 1.07 -4.63
C MET A 48 -7.51 2.58 -4.44
N THR A 49 -6.54 2.96 -3.61
CA THR A 49 -6.19 4.37 -3.38
C THR A 49 -5.69 5.06 -4.65
N LEU A 50 -4.80 4.42 -5.41
CA LEU A 50 -4.27 4.98 -6.65
C LEU A 50 -5.37 5.14 -7.70
N HIS A 51 -6.25 4.15 -7.84
CA HIS A 51 -7.39 4.22 -8.73
C HIS A 51 -8.34 5.38 -8.37
N GLU A 52 -8.66 5.57 -7.09
CA GLU A 52 -9.50 6.66 -6.62
C GLU A 52 -8.88 8.05 -6.82
N LEU A 53 -7.55 8.15 -6.71
CA LEU A 53 -6.82 9.38 -7.01
C LEU A 53 -6.67 9.65 -8.52
N GLY A 54 -7.30 8.85 -9.37
CA GLY A 54 -7.33 9.05 -10.82
C GLY A 54 -6.11 8.49 -11.56
N TYR A 55 -5.28 7.67 -10.91
CA TYR A 55 -4.17 6.99 -11.58
C TYR A 55 -4.68 5.74 -12.32
N HIS A 56 -4.16 5.52 -13.52
CA HIS A 56 -4.43 4.31 -14.28
C HIS A 56 -3.63 3.13 -13.74
N VAL A 57 -4.20 2.45 -12.74
CA VAL A 57 -3.70 1.19 -12.21
C VAL A 57 -4.69 0.07 -12.51
N GLU A 58 -4.19 -1.09 -12.92
CA GLU A 58 -4.99 -2.29 -13.12
C GLU A 58 -5.21 -2.96 -11.75
N LEU A 59 -6.46 -2.94 -11.26
CA LEU A 59 -6.81 -3.57 -10.00
C LEU A 59 -6.56 -5.09 -10.06
N GLY A 60 -5.94 -5.63 -9.01
CA GLY A 60 -5.59 -7.04 -8.88
C GLY A 60 -4.21 -7.40 -9.43
N LYS A 61 -3.55 -6.53 -10.19
CA LYS A 61 -2.25 -6.85 -10.81
C LYS A 61 -1.13 -7.02 -9.78
N GLY A 62 -1.00 -6.07 -8.87
CA GLY A 62 -0.06 -6.11 -7.76
C GLY A 62 -0.44 -7.14 -6.72
N ILE A 63 -1.74 -7.35 -6.46
CA ILE A 63 -2.23 -8.42 -5.57
C ILE A 63 -1.79 -9.79 -6.09
N ARG A 64 -2.00 -10.07 -7.38
CA ARG A 64 -1.54 -11.31 -8.03
C ARG A 64 -0.04 -11.49 -7.89
N ALA A 65 0.74 -10.44 -8.18
CA ALA A 65 2.19 -10.50 -8.05
C ALA A 65 2.63 -10.78 -6.60
N ALA A 66 1.97 -10.17 -5.61
CA ALA A 66 2.24 -10.44 -4.20
C ALA A 66 1.92 -11.89 -3.82
N LEU A 67 0.77 -12.43 -4.24
CA LEU A 67 0.39 -13.82 -4.02
C LEU A 67 1.39 -14.81 -4.65
N GLU A 68 1.85 -14.53 -5.88
CA GLU A 68 2.83 -15.39 -6.56
C GLU A 68 4.18 -15.46 -5.81
N VAL A 69 4.55 -14.40 -5.09
CA VAL A 69 5.79 -14.32 -4.29
C VAL A 69 5.61 -14.88 -2.86
N LEU A 70 4.43 -14.77 -2.27
CA LEU A 70 4.18 -15.05 -0.84
C LEU A 70 3.54 -16.42 -0.56
N LYS A 71 3.20 -17.20 -1.59
CA LYS A 71 2.45 -18.47 -1.48
C LYS A 71 3.21 -19.65 -0.83
N ASP A 72 4.43 -19.46 -0.35
CA ASP A 72 5.31 -20.51 0.17
C ASP A 72 5.30 -20.58 1.71
#